data_AF-A0AB74TSQ5-F1
#
_entry.id   AF-A0AB74TSQ5-F1
#
_cell.length_a   1.000
_cell.length_b   1.000
_cell.length_c   1.000
_cell.angle_alpha   90.00
_cell.angle_beta   90.00
_cell.angle_gamma   90.00
#
_symmetry.space_group_name_H-M   'P 1'
#
loop_
_entity.id
_entity.type
_entity.pdbx_description
1 polymer ?
#
loop_
_entity_poly.entity_id
_entity_poly.type
_entity_poly.pdbx_seq_one_letter_code
_entity_poly.pdbx_strand_id
1 'polypeptide(L)'
;MRKKSVVTLASVAMLLAACSGPSLDEQIQSTEETINQTASTFNQLFEKEQTMMEIYETELETDATLENFNNESGALHDNLTQRQELIASIQEHNQAFEKATQYFTNYSGEDLSSETTNAFAEHLSHLNAQLDAYSDLYLQAINQQRQYFNSFAEEDMDYEHLSYGVEVINETHERLYTQAQEINEQLEVTVAQLDAFQHQETIDPETDNTAPSEGEAAEHAGASNEVPAAEPKYVLNEDLWTIEPLEDGTESQVSLLTIDDAPYGNALDMAETMQEKGVSAIFFVNGMYLDEDGRQVIQTLHDMGFEIGNHTQNHPNLSELTIDQQRNEIVETNDIIEETIGIRPRFFRAPFGVMNADTYTVLDEEGMTAMNWTYGYDWEEQYQNPENLTNIMVNAPELNHGANLLMHDRTWTRDALGDIIDGLAEKGYSFVNPSELTARKETE
;
A
#
# COMPACT_ATOMS: atom_id res chain seq x y z
N MET A 1 -8.27 19.65 89.83
CA MET A 1 -8.11 18.87 88.57
C MET A 1 -7.77 19.83 87.43
N ARG A 2 -6.51 19.85 87.00
CA ARG A 2 -6.03 20.44 85.73
C ARG A 2 -5.02 19.43 85.18
N LYS A 3 -5.43 18.60 84.22
CA LYS A 3 -4.53 17.65 83.57
C LYS A 3 -3.80 18.40 82.45
N LYS A 4 -2.49 18.54 82.62
CA LYS A 4 -1.55 18.86 81.54
C LYS A 4 -1.46 17.60 80.69
N SER A 5 -1.90 17.66 79.43
CA SER A 5 -1.56 16.65 78.44
C SER A 5 -0.43 17.21 77.58
N VAL A 6 0.71 16.54 77.68
CA VAL A 6 1.87 16.67 76.80
C VAL A 6 1.44 16.16 75.43
N VAL A 7 1.38 17.04 74.43
CA VAL A 7 1.24 16.65 73.02
C VAL A 7 2.66 16.49 72.49
N THR A 8 3.05 15.23 72.29
CA THR A 8 4.28 14.86 71.61
C THR A 8 4.15 15.30 70.15
N LEU A 9 5.02 16.22 69.68
CA LEU A 9 5.21 16.46 68.26
C LEU A 9 5.74 15.17 67.64
N ALA A 10 4.88 14.40 66.98
CA ALA A 10 5.32 13.48 65.96
C ALA A 10 5.71 14.35 64.76
N SER A 11 7.00 14.40 64.48
CA SER A 11 7.56 14.89 63.23
C SER A 11 6.90 14.13 62.09
N VAL A 12 5.88 14.75 61.48
CA VAL A 12 5.41 14.38 60.15
C VAL A 12 6.59 14.66 59.23
N ALA A 13 7.33 13.60 58.91
CA ALA A 13 8.17 13.60 57.73
C ALA A 13 7.22 13.86 56.57
N MET A 14 7.23 15.10 56.06
CA MET A 14 6.80 15.38 54.70
C MET A 14 7.68 14.51 53.82
N LEU A 15 7.18 13.33 53.43
CA LEU A 15 7.57 12.76 52.16
C LEU A 15 7.15 13.77 51.12
N LEU A 16 8.10 14.60 50.71
CA LEU A 16 8.08 15.19 49.38
C LEU A 16 8.06 13.99 48.44
N ALA A 17 6.88 13.58 48.01
CA ALA A 17 6.75 12.87 46.75
C ALA A 17 7.30 13.85 45.71
N ALA A 18 8.57 13.67 45.37
CA ALA A 18 9.12 14.29 44.19
C ALA A 18 8.20 13.82 43.05
N CYS A 19 7.52 14.76 42.40
CA CYS A 19 6.93 14.52 41.09
C CYS A 19 8.10 14.26 40.12
N SER A 20 8.71 13.09 40.18
CA SER A 20 9.53 12.61 39.08
C SER A 20 8.53 12.27 37.98
N GLY A 21 8.62 12.95 36.84
CA GLY A 21 7.91 12.54 35.63
C GLY A 21 8.31 11.11 35.20
N PRO A 22 7.73 10.60 34.11
CA PRO A 22 8.06 9.26 33.62
C PRO A 22 9.57 9.11 33.39
N SER A 23 10.10 7.90 33.58
CA SER A 23 11.47 7.61 33.15
C SER A 23 11.60 7.72 31.62
N LEU A 24 12.84 7.75 31.11
CA LEU A 24 13.07 7.77 29.66
C LEU A 24 12.43 6.55 29.00
N ASP A 25 12.67 5.36 29.55
CA ASP A 25 12.10 4.10 29.05
C ASP A 25 10.57 4.09 29.09
N GLU A 26 9.96 4.59 30.17
CA GLU A 26 8.49 4.70 30.28
C GLU A 26 7.93 5.67 29.22
N GLN A 27 8.63 6.78 28.97
CA GLN A 27 8.21 7.72 27.95
C GLN A 27 8.37 7.15 26.53
N ILE A 28 9.48 6.45 26.25
CA ILE A 28 9.70 5.80 24.95
C ILE A 28 8.58 4.79 24.70
N GLN A 29 8.35 3.87 25.64
CA GLN A 29 7.31 2.85 25.51
C GLN A 29 5.92 3.45 25.33
N SER A 30 5.58 4.50 26.09
CA SER A 30 4.30 5.20 25.91
C SER A 30 4.17 5.88 24.55
N THR A 31 5.29 6.34 23.97
CA THR A 31 5.30 6.99 22.65
C THR A 31 5.13 5.94 21.55
N GLU A 32 5.83 4.80 21.65
CA GLU A 32 5.65 3.64 20.75
C GLU A 32 4.21 3.10 20.77
N GLU A 33 3.60 2.99 21.95
CA GLU A 33 2.19 2.59 22.07
C GLU A 33 1.26 3.58 21.34
N THR A 34 1.52 4.89 21.48
CA THR A 34 0.76 5.94 20.79
C THR A 34 0.91 5.83 19.27
N ILE A 35 2.11 5.52 18.77
CA ILE A 35 2.38 5.30 17.34
C ILE A 35 1.56 4.12 16.83
N ASN A 36 1.61 2.98 17.51
CA ASN A 36 0.88 1.77 17.12
C ASN A 36 -0.65 2.00 17.12
N GLN A 37 -1.16 2.71 18.13
CA GLN A 37 -2.58 3.10 18.18
C GLN A 37 -2.95 4.02 17.01
N THR A 38 -2.08 4.98 16.68
CA THR A 38 -2.29 5.90 15.56
C THR A 38 -2.35 5.16 14.23
N ALA A 39 -1.36 4.30 13.94
CA ALA A 39 -1.34 3.48 12.73
C ALA A 39 -2.58 2.57 12.62
N SER A 40 -2.98 1.92 13.73
CA SER A 40 -4.20 1.11 13.77
C SER A 40 -5.47 1.93 13.49
N THR A 41 -5.55 3.17 13.96
CA THR A 41 -6.67 4.07 13.67
C THR A 41 -6.70 4.49 12.20
N PHE A 42 -5.55 4.75 11.57
CA PHE A 42 -5.48 5.01 10.13
C PHE A 42 -5.97 3.81 9.30
N ASN A 43 -5.58 2.58 9.66
CA ASN A 43 -6.06 1.37 8.97
C ASN A 43 -7.58 1.20 9.09
N GLN A 44 -8.13 1.38 10.29
CA GLN A 44 -9.58 1.36 10.49
C GLN A 44 -10.30 2.45 9.69
N LEU A 45 -9.68 3.63 9.56
CA LEU A 45 -10.22 4.73 8.78
C LEU A 45 -10.29 4.37 7.29
N PHE A 46 -9.21 3.79 6.75
CA PHE A 46 -9.15 3.28 5.38
C PHE A 46 -10.22 2.21 5.11
N GLU A 47 -10.38 1.22 6.01
CA GLU A 47 -11.43 0.21 5.89
C GLU A 47 -12.83 0.85 5.79
N LYS A 48 -13.12 1.87 6.61
CA LYS A 48 -14.40 2.57 6.55
C LYS A 48 -14.57 3.37 5.26
N GLU A 49 -13.50 3.94 4.70
CA GLU A 49 -13.56 4.59 3.39
C GLU A 49 -13.90 3.59 2.29
N GLN A 50 -13.31 2.39 2.29
CA GLN A 50 -13.64 1.34 1.32
C GLN A 50 -15.11 0.91 1.43
N THR A 51 -15.60 0.67 2.66
CA THR A 51 -17.02 0.30 2.88
C THR A 51 -17.98 1.43 2.47
N MET A 52 -17.55 2.68 2.39
CA MET A 52 -18.42 3.78 1.96
C MET A 52 -18.92 3.59 0.52
N MET A 53 -18.07 3.08 -0.38
CA MET A 53 -18.44 2.84 -1.77
C MET A 53 -19.51 1.75 -1.88
N GLU A 54 -19.36 0.66 -1.14
CA GLU A 54 -20.36 -0.42 -1.08
C GLU A 54 -21.73 0.07 -0.57
N ILE A 55 -21.70 0.90 0.49
CA ILE A 55 -22.92 1.50 1.04
C ILE A 55 -23.57 2.42 0.02
N TYR A 56 -22.77 3.24 -0.66
CA TYR A 56 -23.25 4.18 -1.68
C TYR A 56 -23.93 3.46 -2.85
N GLU A 57 -23.31 2.40 -3.38
CA GLU A 57 -23.88 1.59 -4.46
C GLU A 57 -25.20 0.93 -4.05
N THR A 58 -25.23 0.35 -2.84
CA THR A 58 -26.43 -0.30 -2.29
C THR A 58 -27.59 0.68 -2.11
N GLU A 59 -27.31 1.89 -1.61
CA GLU A 59 -28.35 2.90 -1.32
C GLU A 59 -28.82 3.63 -2.59
N LEU A 60 -28.03 3.65 -3.67
CA LEU A 60 -28.40 4.25 -4.95
C LEU A 60 -29.26 3.35 -5.87
N GLU A 61 -29.48 2.09 -5.52
CA GLU A 61 -30.14 1.13 -6.43
C GLU A 61 -31.57 1.53 -6.86
N THR A 62 -32.32 2.26 -6.02
CA THR A 62 -33.70 2.64 -6.33
C THR A 62 -34.10 4.02 -5.79
N ASP A 63 -35.09 4.65 -6.43
CA ASP A 63 -35.70 5.89 -5.91
C ASP A 63 -36.23 5.75 -4.47
N ALA A 64 -36.58 4.53 -4.05
CA ALA A 64 -37.08 4.24 -2.71
C ALA A 64 -35.97 4.17 -1.65
N THR A 65 -34.72 3.88 -2.05
CA THR A 65 -33.54 3.87 -1.16
C THR A 65 -32.88 5.24 -1.07
N LEU A 66 -33.16 6.15 -2.02
CA LEU A 66 -32.72 7.56 -1.93
C LEU A 66 -33.22 8.28 -0.67
N GLU A 67 -34.39 7.89 -0.13
CA GLU A 67 -34.90 8.44 1.14
C GLU A 67 -33.97 8.11 2.34
N ASN A 68 -33.13 7.08 2.24
CA ASN A 68 -32.19 6.67 3.29
C ASN A 68 -30.98 7.61 3.40
N PHE A 69 -30.63 8.38 2.36
CA PHE A 69 -29.55 9.37 2.43
C PHE A 69 -29.85 10.48 3.44
N ASN A 70 -31.14 10.76 3.69
CA ASN A 70 -31.60 11.69 4.72
C ASN A 70 -31.80 11.05 6.09
N ASN A 71 -31.69 9.73 6.19
CA ASN A 71 -31.87 9.04 7.46
C ASN A 71 -30.57 9.15 8.26
N GLU A 72 -30.56 9.98 9.31
CA GLU A 72 -29.43 10.11 10.24
C GLU A 72 -29.07 8.78 10.95
N SER A 73 -29.85 7.71 10.77
CA SER A 73 -29.56 6.36 11.26
C SER A 73 -29.36 5.32 10.13
N GLY A 74 -29.09 5.78 8.90
CA GLY A 74 -28.75 4.92 7.76
C GLY A 74 -27.27 4.53 7.76
N ALA A 75 -26.94 3.44 7.04
CA ALA A 75 -25.58 2.88 6.98
C ALA A 75 -24.52 3.91 6.56
N LEU A 76 -24.89 4.83 5.66
CA LEU A 76 -24.03 5.91 5.21
C LEU A 76 -23.70 6.89 6.35
N HIS A 77 -24.71 7.32 7.10
CA HIS A 77 -24.50 8.25 8.22
C HIS A 77 -23.73 7.58 9.37
N ASP A 78 -23.98 6.30 9.61
CA ASP A 78 -23.25 5.48 10.57
C ASP A 78 -21.77 5.36 10.19
N ASN A 79 -21.45 5.19 8.90
CA ASN A 79 -20.07 5.19 8.41
C ASN A 79 -19.40 6.56 8.62
N LEU A 80 -20.05 7.66 8.18
CA LEU A 80 -19.56 9.02 8.41
C LEU A 80 -19.26 9.29 9.90
N THR A 81 -20.14 8.81 10.78
CA THR A 81 -20.01 8.96 12.23
C THR A 81 -18.83 8.17 12.78
N GLN A 82 -18.68 6.89 12.40
CA GLN A 82 -17.55 6.07 12.81
C GLN A 82 -16.21 6.66 12.37
N ARG A 83 -16.11 7.17 11.14
CA ARG A 83 -14.89 7.86 10.68
C ARG A 83 -14.62 9.13 11.47
N GLN A 84 -15.66 9.89 11.82
CA GLN A 84 -15.53 11.06 12.68
C GLN A 84 -15.02 10.68 14.09
N GLU A 85 -15.45 9.56 14.64
CA GLU A 85 -14.94 9.03 15.92
C GLU A 85 -13.47 8.60 15.82
N LEU A 86 -13.07 7.96 14.73
CA LEU A 86 -11.67 7.60 14.47
C LEU A 86 -10.78 8.85 14.36
N ILE A 87 -11.22 9.91 13.69
CA ILE A 87 -10.48 11.19 13.67
C ILE A 87 -10.36 11.78 15.08
N ALA A 88 -11.39 11.66 15.93
CA ALA A 88 -11.29 12.09 17.32
C ALA A 88 -10.23 11.27 18.10
N SER A 89 -10.07 9.99 17.81
CA SER A 89 -8.96 9.17 18.35
C SER A 89 -7.59 9.66 17.85
N ILE A 90 -7.45 10.00 16.56
CA ILE A 90 -6.20 10.61 16.05
C ILE A 90 -5.87 11.90 16.81
N GLN A 91 -6.86 12.77 17.05
CA GLN A 91 -6.68 13.98 17.84
C GLN A 91 -6.27 13.69 19.30
N GLU A 92 -6.77 12.61 19.90
CA GLU A 92 -6.34 12.17 21.24
C GLU A 92 -4.90 11.66 21.24
N HIS A 93 -4.51 10.87 20.23
CA HIS A 93 -3.13 10.43 20.06
C HIS A 93 -2.19 11.63 19.83
N ASN A 94 -2.65 12.65 19.10
CA ASN A 94 -1.89 13.88 18.89
C ASN A 94 -1.58 14.59 20.23
N GLN A 95 -2.53 14.62 21.16
CA GLN A 95 -2.28 15.14 22.51
C GLN A 95 -1.26 14.31 23.30
N ALA A 96 -1.13 13.02 23.01
CA ALA A 96 -0.09 12.19 23.62
C ALA A 96 1.29 12.49 23.01
N PHE A 97 1.38 12.68 21.68
CA PHE A 97 2.60 13.16 21.01
C PHE A 97 3.02 14.57 21.45
N GLU A 98 2.09 15.48 21.73
CA GLU A 98 2.40 16.79 22.33
C GLU A 98 3.03 16.65 23.72
N LYS A 99 2.53 15.72 24.55
CA LYS A 99 3.13 15.44 25.86
C LYS A 99 4.52 14.84 25.73
N ALA A 100 4.72 13.93 24.76
CA ALA A 100 6.04 13.40 24.45
C ALA A 100 7.00 14.51 23.99
N THR A 101 6.55 15.40 23.10
CA THR A 101 7.30 16.59 22.66
C THR A 101 7.76 17.43 23.84
N GLN A 102 6.85 17.72 24.79
CA GLN A 102 7.18 18.46 26.01
C GLN A 102 8.16 17.71 26.91
N TYR A 103 8.05 16.39 27.00
CA TYR A 103 8.99 15.57 27.75
C TYR A 103 10.42 15.71 27.20
N PHE A 104 10.61 15.47 25.90
CA PHE A 104 11.92 15.50 25.26
C PHE A 104 12.52 16.91 25.20
N THR A 105 11.68 17.94 25.04
CA THR A 105 12.11 19.35 25.14
C THR A 105 12.70 19.68 26.52
N ASN A 106 12.16 19.08 27.59
CA ASN A 106 12.57 19.35 28.97
C ASN A 106 13.47 18.23 29.54
N TYR A 107 13.91 17.29 28.71
CA TYR A 107 14.75 16.19 29.15
C TYR A 107 16.09 16.72 29.66
N SER A 108 16.49 16.23 30.84
CA SER A 108 17.72 16.67 31.54
C SER A 108 18.50 15.51 32.14
N GLY A 109 18.23 14.28 31.68
CA GLY A 109 19.00 13.10 32.07
C GLY A 109 20.37 13.05 31.40
N GLU A 110 21.22 12.12 31.83
CA GLU A 110 22.57 11.95 31.30
C GLU A 110 22.60 10.96 30.11
N ASP A 111 21.50 10.26 29.82
CA ASP A 111 21.44 9.19 28.83
C ASP A 111 21.40 9.72 27.39
N LEU A 112 20.78 10.89 27.17
CA LEU A 112 20.66 11.53 25.86
C LEU A 112 21.20 12.97 25.89
N SER A 113 21.81 13.39 24.77
CA SER A 113 22.28 14.77 24.63
C SER A 113 21.11 15.74 24.42
N SER A 114 21.27 17.00 24.85
CA SER A 114 20.25 18.03 24.62
C SER A 114 20.03 18.34 23.13
N GLU A 115 21.04 18.12 22.29
CA GLU A 115 20.90 18.27 20.84
C GLU A 115 19.97 17.20 20.26
N THR A 116 20.20 15.94 20.66
CA THR A 116 19.36 14.78 20.28
C THR A 116 17.91 14.95 20.74
N THR A 117 17.68 15.32 22.00
CA THR A 117 16.31 15.43 22.51
C THR A 117 15.57 16.64 21.96
N ASN A 118 16.26 17.73 21.63
CA ASN A 118 15.65 18.88 20.95
C ASN A 118 15.28 18.55 19.50
N ALA A 119 16.16 17.88 18.75
CA ALA A 119 15.85 17.46 17.38
C ALA A 119 14.65 16.52 17.34
N PHE A 120 14.57 15.57 18.27
CA PHE A 120 13.42 14.67 18.38
C PHE A 120 12.13 15.40 18.77
N ALA A 121 12.22 16.37 19.69
CA ALA A 121 11.06 17.20 20.03
C ALA A 121 10.59 18.05 18.85
N GLU A 122 11.49 18.58 18.02
CA GLU A 122 11.15 19.29 16.79
C GLU A 122 10.47 18.36 15.77
N HIS A 123 10.98 17.14 15.60
CA HIS A 123 10.35 16.10 14.77
C HIS A 123 8.92 15.78 15.23
N LEU A 124 8.74 15.46 16.52
CA LEU A 124 7.41 15.22 17.08
C LEU A 124 6.49 16.45 16.94
N SER A 125 7.02 17.67 17.07
CA SER A 125 6.24 18.89 16.84
C SER A 125 5.78 19.02 15.39
N HIS A 126 6.57 18.56 14.42
CA HIS A 126 6.18 18.55 13.01
C HIS A 126 5.10 17.51 12.73
N LEU A 127 5.30 16.27 13.21
CA LEU A 127 4.31 15.20 13.15
C LEU A 127 2.97 15.65 13.77
N ASN A 128 3.02 16.31 14.94
CA ASN A 128 1.82 16.85 15.58
C ASN A 128 1.05 17.81 14.66
N ALA A 129 1.76 18.71 13.97
CA ALA A 129 1.16 19.68 13.07
C ALA A 129 0.55 19.02 11.82
N GLN A 130 1.16 17.95 11.31
CA GLN A 130 0.61 17.18 10.20
C GLN A 130 -0.65 16.41 10.61
N LEU A 131 -0.64 15.75 11.78
CA LEU A 131 -1.82 15.05 12.33
C LEU A 131 -3.00 16.01 12.57
N ASP A 132 -2.75 17.22 13.05
CA ASP A 132 -3.77 18.27 13.19
C ASP A 132 -4.31 18.69 11.82
N ALA A 133 -3.43 18.97 10.86
CA ALA A 133 -3.83 19.38 9.51
C ALA A 133 -4.66 18.29 8.80
N TYR A 134 -4.25 17.03 8.93
CA TYR A 134 -4.97 15.87 8.44
C TYR A 134 -6.36 15.76 9.08
N SER A 135 -6.41 15.82 10.42
CA SER A 135 -7.68 15.73 11.17
C SER A 135 -8.65 16.85 10.76
N ASP A 136 -8.16 18.07 10.61
CA ASP A 136 -8.97 19.22 10.17
C ASP A 136 -9.48 19.06 8.74
N LEU A 137 -8.64 18.59 7.82
CA LEU A 137 -9.03 18.33 6.44
C LEU A 137 -10.04 17.19 6.36
N TYR A 138 -9.85 16.12 7.15
CA TYR A 138 -10.73 14.97 7.14
C TYR A 138 -12.12 15.31 7.71
N LEU A 139 -12.18 16.10 8.79
CA LEU A 139 -13.46 16.60 9.31
C LEU A 139 -14.17 17.52 8.31
N GLN A 140 -13.42 18.32 7.53
CA GLN A 140 -14.00 19.09 6.42
C GLN A 140 -14.57 18.17 5.35
N ALA A 141 -13.83 17.13 4.95
CA ALA A 141 -14.28 16.14 3.98
C ALA A 141 -15.56 15.41 4.43
N ILE A 142 -15.62 14.94 5.69
CA ILE A 142 -16.84 14.33 6.27
C ILE A 142 -18.02 15.30 6.19
N ASN A 143 -17.81 16.58 6.50
CA ASN A 143 -18.88 17.57 6.46
C ASN A 143 -19.34 17.87 5.01
N GLN A 144 -18.41 17.94 4.06
CA GLN A 144 -18.72 18.09 2.65
C GLN A 144 -19.51 16.89 2.12
N GLN A 145 -19.08 15.67 2.44
CA GLN A 145 -19.80 14.45 2.08
C GLN A 145 -21.21 14.43 2.69
N ARG A 146 -21.37 14.81 3.97
CA ARG A 146 -22.68 14.92 4.60
C ARG A 146 -23.59 15.94 3.90
N GLN A 147 -23.04 17.09 3.50
CA GLN A 147 -23.79 18.11 2.75
C GLN A 147 -24.19 17.60 1.37
N TYR A 148 -23.27 16.94 0.67
CA TYR A 148 -23.50 16.36 -0.64
C TYR A 148 -24.61 15.30 -0.59
N PHE A 149 -24.54 14.35 0.34
CA PHE A 149 -25.56 13.32 0.47
C PHE A 149 -26.93 13.88 0.88
N ASN A 150 -26.97 14.90 1.75
CA ASN A 150 -28.22 15.59 2.09
C ASN A 150 -28.83 16.35 0.89
N SER A 151 -28.02 16.76 -0.09
CA SER A 151 -28.52 17.47 -1.28
C SER A 151 -29.35 16.58 -2.21
N PHE A 152 -29.22 15.25 -2.10
CA PHE A 152 -29.97 14.31 -2.93
C PHE A 152 -31.48 14.33 -2.71
N ALA A 153 -31.93 14.96 -1.64
CA ALA A 153 -33.35 15.12 -1.33
C ALA A 153 -33.97 16.41 -1.85
N GLU A 154 -33.18 17.28 -2.50
CA GLU A 154 -33.68 18.51 -3.10
C GLU A 154 -34.33 18.21 -4.47
N GLU A 155 -35.47 18.86 -4.76
CA GLU A 155 -36.28 18.61 -5.97
C GLU A 155 -35.55 18.94 -7.30
N ASP A 156 -34.41 19.62 -7.24
CA ASP A 156 -33.64 20.13 -8.38
C ASP A 156 -32.31 19.36 -8.63
N MET A 157 -32.11 18.18 -8.03
CA MET A 157 -30.91 17.34 -8.25
C MET A 157 -30.79 16.95 -9.74
N ASP A 158 -29.71 17.42 -10.38
CA ASP A 158 -29.38 17.08 -11.77
C ASP A 158 -28.03 16.36 -11.88
N TYR A 159 -27.76 15.80 -13.06
CA TYR A 159 -26.51 15.08 -13.33
C TYR A 159 -25.27 15.96 -13.11
N GLU A 160 -25.37 17.26 -13.37
CA GLU A 160 -24.26 18.21 -13.19
C GLU A 160 -23.92 18.37 -11.70
N HIS A 161 -24.92 18.52 -10.82
CA HIS A 161 -24.72 18.50 -9.36
C HIS A 161 -24.13 17.19 -8.85
N LEU A 162 -24.58 16.04 -9.38
CA LEU A 162 -24.06 14.73 -8.98
C LEU A 162 -22.59 14.57 -9.40
N SER A 163 -22.27 14.89 -10.66
CA SER A 163 -20.90 14.78 -11.17
C SER A 163 -19.91 15.70 -10.44
N TYR A 164 -20.29 16.95 -10.19
CA TYR A 164 -19.45 17.93 -9.50
C TYR A 164 -19.20 17.54 -8.04
N GLY A 165 -20.21 17.01 -7.34
CA GLY A 165 -20.05 16.57 -5.97
C GLY A 165 -19.11 15.38 -5.82
N VAL A 166 -19.17 14.41 -6.75
CA VAL A 166 -18.24 13.26 -6.79
C VAL A 166 -16.80 13.72 -7.08
N GLU A 167 -16.61 14.62 -8.05
CA GLU A 167 -15.28 15.17 -8.38
C GLU A 167 -14.62 15.83 -7.16
N VAL A 168 -15.34 16.71 -6.45
CA VAL A 168 -14.82 17.40 -5.25
C VAL A 168 -14.51 16.43 -4.10
N ILE A 169 -15.32 15.37 -3.95
CA ILE A 169 -15.08 14.33 -2.95
C ILE A 169 -13.81 13.54 -3.28
N ASN A 170 -13.62 13.16 -4.55
CA ASN A 170 -12.46 12.41 -5.01
C ASN A 170 -11.16 13.23 -4.85
N GLU A 171 -11.14 14.49 -5.29
CA GLU A 171 -9.98 15.38 -5.10
C GLU A 171 -9.60 15.52 -3.61
N THR A 172 -10.60 15.60 -2.74
CA THR A 172 -10.37 15.71 -1.29
C THR A 172 -9.85 14.40 -0.71
N HIS A 173 -10.35 13.26 -1.19
CA HIS A 173 -9.89 11.93 -0.78
C HIS A 173 -8.44 11.68 -1.20
N GLU A 174 -8.06 12.01 -2.44
CA GLU A 174 -6.67 11.90 -2.91
C GLU A 174 -5.71 12.70 -2.02
N ARG A 175 -6.07 13.94 -1.68
CA ARG A 175 -5.27 14.79 -0.79
C ARG A 175 -5.14 14.22 0.62
N LEU A 176 -6.20 13.62 1.15
CA LEU A 176 -6.17 12.96 2.45
C LEU A 176 -5.29 11.71 2.41
N TYR A 177 -5.37 10.93 1.34
CA TYR A 177 -4.54 9.76 1.14
C TYR A 177 -3.05 10.12 1.13
N THR A 178 -2.65 11.13 0.36
CA THR A 178 -1.25 11.62 0.35
C THR A 178 -0.79 12.06 1.75
N GLN A 179 -1.61 12.83 2.48
CA GLN A 179 -1.24 13.26 3.84
C GLN A 179 -1.11 12.09 4.82
N ALA A 180 -1.97 11.08 4.71
CA ALA A 180 -1.87 9.88 5.54
C ALA A 180 -0.57 9.11 5.29
N GLN A 181 -0.12 9.01 4.03
CA GLN A 181 1.18 8.41 3.68
C GLN A 181 2.34 9.19 4.28
N GLU A 182 2.37 10.52 4.11
CA GLU A 182 3.40 11.38 4.71
C GLU A 182 3.46 11.23 6.24
N ILE A 183 2.30 11.17 6.91
CA ILE A 183 2.22 10.96 8.36
C ILE A 183 2.75 9.58 8.75
N ASN A 184 2.43 8.53 7.99
CA ASN A 184 2.93 7.19 8.27
C ASN A 184 4.46 7.13 8.19
N GLU A 185 5.07 7.76 7.19
CA GLU A 185 6.53 7.89 7.08
C GLU A 185 7.12 8.61 8.32
N GLN A 186 6.49 9.68 8.79
CA GLN A 186 6.96 10.39 9.99
C GLN A 186 6.80 9.56 11.27
N LEU A 187 5.77 8.72 11.37
CA LEU A 187 5.61 7.78 12.47
C LEU A 187 6.73 6.74 12.48
N GLU A 188 7.14 6.22 11.33
CA GLU A 188 8.26 5.27 11.18
C GLU A 188 9.60 5.92 11.59
N VAL A 189 9.86 7.15 11.13
CA VAL A 189 11.03 7.93 11.57
C VAL A 189 11.03 8.10 13.10
N THR A 190 9.85 8.32 13.68
CA THR A 190 9.70 8.43 15.13
C THR A 190 10.09 7.12 15.84
N VAL A 191 9.63 5.97 15.34
CA VAL A 191 10.00 4.65 15.90
C VAL A 191 11.51 4.43 15.82
N ALA A 192 12.13 4.70 14.67
CA ALA A 192 13.57 4.52 14.49
C ALA A 192 14.40 5.39 15.46
N GLN A 193 13.98 6.65 15.67
CA GLN A 193 14.63 7.53 16.62
C GLN A 193 14.46 7.05 18.08
N LEU A 194 13.29 6.51 18.42
CA LEU A 194 13.04 5.93 19.75
C LEU A 194 13.89 4.67 20.00
N ASP A 195 14.03 3.79 19.00
CA ASP A 195 14.87 2.59 19.10
C ASP A 195 16.36 2.95 19.30
N ALA A 196 16.83 3.98 18.59
CA ALA A 196 18.19 4.51 18.78
C ALA A 196 18.42 5.03 20.20
N PHE A 197 17.40 5.61 20.85
CA PHE A 197 17.50 6.03 22.26
C PHE A 197 17.66 4.85 23.20
N GLN A 198 16.99 3.72 22.94
CA GLN A 198 17.09 2.51 23.74
C GLN A 198 18.47 1.85 23.61
N HIS A 199 19.13 2.00 22.46
CA HIS A 199 20.40 1.32 22.15
C HIS A 199 21.66 2.20 22.33
N GLN A 200 21.52 3.46 22.79
CA GLN A 200 22.62 4.43 22.97
C GLN A 200 23.48 4.64 21.70
N GLU A 201 22.92 4.38 20.52
CA GLU A 201 23.58 4.73 19.27
C GLU A 201 23.33 6.21 18.97
N THR A 202 24.40 6.99 18.94
CA THR A 202 24.33 8.38 18.49
C THR A 202 24.07 8.38 16.98
N ILE A 203 22.86 8.75 16.55
CA ILE A 203 22.62 9.09 15.14
C ILE A 203 23.38 10.39 14.86
N ASP A 204 24.50 10.27 14.14
CA ASP A 204 25.23 11.40 13.56
C ASP A 204 24.54 11.77 12.22
N PRO A 205 23.99 12.98 12.06
CA PRO A 205 23.27 13.36 10.85
C PRO A 205 24.18 13.56 9.63
N GLU A 206 25.50 13.40 9.78
CA GLU A 206 26.46 13.49 8.67
C GLU A 206 27.47 12.34 8.69
N THR A 207 27.12 11.12 8.25
CA THR A 207 28.06 10.22 7.58
C THR A 207 27.38 8.99 6.95
N ASP A 208 27.13 9.04 5.64
CA ASP A 208 27.41 7.86 4.82
C ASP A 208 28.07 8.29 3.51
N ASN A 209 29.40 8.19 3.49
CA ASN A 209 30.20 8.36 2.30
C ASN A 209 31.47 7.53 2.51
N THR A 210 31.33 6.21 2.49
CA THR A 210 32.47 5.30 2.35
C THR A 210 32.22 4.32 1.21
N ALA A 211 32.80 4.65 0.07
CA ALA A 211 32.96 3.74 -1.07
C ALA A 211 33.67 2.43 -0.66
N PRO A 212 33.22 1.26 -1.16
CA PRO A 212 34.04 0.05 -1.10
C PRO A 212 35.04 0.00 -2.27
N SER A 213 36.21 -0.51 -1.94
CA SER A 213 37.39 -0.64 -2.80
C SER A 213 37.24 -1.69 -3.89
N GLU A 214 37.87 -1.40 -5.03
CA GLU A 214 38.19 -2.30 -6.13
C GLU A 214 38.70 -3.68 -5.66
N GLY A 215 38.07 -4.76 -6.15
CA GLY A 215 38.47 -6.14 -5.89
C GLY A 215 37.78 -7.15 -6.80
N GLU A 216 38.39 -7.38 -7.97
CA GLU A 216 38.28 -8.57 -8.85
C GLU A 216 36.93 -8.84 -9.56
N ALA A 217 36.79 -8.20 -10.73
CA ALA A 217 35.88 -8.64 -11.79
C ALA A 217 36.28 -10.03 -12.31
N ALA A 218 35.39 -11.01 -12.16
CA ALA A 218 35.42 -12.24 -12.93
C ALA A 218 34.68 -12.02 -14.25
N GLU A 219 35.42 -12.06 -15.37
CA GLU A 219 34.86 -12.15 -16.70
C GLU A 219 34.00 -13.42 -16.83
N HIS A 220 32.68 -13.25 -16.94
CA HIS A 220 31.83 -14.24 -17.61
C HIS A 220 31.25 -13.61 -18.87
N ALA A 221 31.98 -13.78 -19.98
CA ALA A 221 31.42 -13.68 -21.32
C ALA A 221 30.50 -14.89 -21.55
N GLY A 222 29.20 -14.69 -21.42
CA GLY A 222 28.14 -15.60 -21.84
C GLY A 222 27.19 -14.83 -22.74
N ALA A 223 27.08 -15.26 -24.00
CA ALA A 223 26.32 -14.57 -25.03
C ALA A 223 24.84 -14.42 -24.64
N SER A 224 24.35 -13.18 -24.63
CA SER A 224 22.91 -12.90 -24.65
C SER A 224 22.34 -13.48 -25.95
N ASN A 225 21.44 -14.46 -25.81
CA ASN A 225 20.47 -14.69 -26.86
C ASN A 225 19.42 -13.58 -26.69
N GLU A 226 19.66 -12.44 -27.31
CA GLU A 226 18.62 -11.45 -27.53
C GLU A 226 17.51 -12.10 -28.37
N VAL A 227 16.42 -12.49 -27.69
CA VAL A 227 15.12 -12.60 -28.35
C VAL A 227 14.86 -11.20 -28.93
N PRO A 228 14.61 -11.06 -30.24
CA PRO A 228 14.38 -9.75 -30.81
C PRO A 228 13.15 -9.14 -30.12
N ALA A 229 13.37 -8.09 -29.33
CA ALA A 229 12.31 -7.36 -28.66
C ALA A 229 11.31 -6.89 -29.73
N ALA A 230 10.04 -7.23 -29.53
CA ALA A 230 8.98 -6.68 -30.36
C ALA A 230 9.00 -5.15 -30.20
N GLU A 231 8.73 -4.42 -31.27
CA GLU A 231 8.55 -2.97 -31.18
C GLU A 231 7.41 -2.69 -30.20
N PRO A 232 7.62 -1.83 -29.17
CA PRO A 232 6.61 -1.59 -28.16
C PRO A 232 5.38 -0.93 -28.80
N LYS A 233 4.19 -1.41 -28.45
CA LYS A 233 2.90 -0.86 -28.90
C LYS A 233 2.13 -0.20 -27.77
N TYR A 234 2.41 -0.62 -26.55
CA TYR A 234 1.69 -0.19 -25.36
C TYR A 234 2.64 0.35 -24.32
N VAL A 235 2.14 1.24 -23.48
CA VAL A 235 2.81 1.76 -22.29
C VAL A 235 1.97 1.48 -21.06
N LEU A 236 2.61 1.09 -19.96
CA LEU A 236 1.96 1.03 -18.65
C LEU A 236 1.82 2.47 -18.12
N ASN A 237 0.59 2.88 -17.81
CA ASN A 237 0.34 4.08 -17.04
C ASN A 237 0.54 3.74 -15.56
N GLU A 238 1.62 4.23 -14.93
CA GLU A 238 1.93 3.92 -13.53
C GLU A 238 1.01 4.65 -12.53
N ASP A 239 0.29 5.70 -12.95
CA ASP A 239 -0.67 6.41 -12.09
C ASP A 239 -2.00 5.64 -11.99
N LEU A 240 -2.43 5.01 -13.09
CA LEU A 240 -3.73 4.33 -13.20
C LEU A 240 -3.62 2.80 -13.29
N TRP A 241 -2.41 2.28 -13.45
CA TRP A 241 -2.08 0.89 -13.71
C TRP A 241 -2.73 0.29 -14.98
N THR A 242 -3.24 1.15 -15.86
CA THR A 242 -3.84 0.78 -17.15
C THR A 242 -2.79 0.66 -18.25
N ILE A 243 -3.15 -0.05 -19.31
CA ILE A 243 -2.33 -0.23 -20.51
C ILE A 243 -2.81 0.70 -21.61
N GLU A 244 -1.97 1.64 -22.03
CA GLU A 244 -2.30 2.65 -23.03
C GLU A 244 -1.59 2.39 -24.36
N PRO A 245 -2.24 2.64 -25.51
CA PRO A 245 -1.55 2.62 -26.79
C PRO A 245 -0.52 3.74 -26.91
N LEU A 246 0.66 3.43 -27.45
CA LEU A 246 1.71 4.43 -27.70
C LEU A 246 1.38 5.37 -28.87
N GLU A 247 0.66 4.86 -29.88
CA GLU A 247 0.31 5.58 -31.11
C GLU A 247 -1.20 5.60 -31.37
N ASP A 248 -1.67 6.69 -31.98
CA ASP A 248 -3.04 6.81 -32.45
C ASP A 248 -3.37 5.73 -33.50
N GLY A 249 -4.41 4.94 -33.22
CA GLY A 249 -4.87 3.87 -34.12
C GLY A 249 -4.40 2.46 -33.75
N THR A 250 -3.54 2.34 -32.73
CA THR A 250 -3.35 1.07 -32.01
C THR A 250 -4.64 0.72 -31.26
N GLU A 251 -4.98 -0.57 -31.22
CA GLU A 251 -6.16 -1.06 -30.49
C GLU A 251 -6.08 -0.62 -29.03
N SER A 252 -7.17 -0.06 -28.49
CA SER A 252 -7.20 0.40 -27.09
C SER A 252 -8.08 -0.47 -26.23
N GLN A 253 -9.02 -1.23 -26.83
CA GLN A 253 -9.82 -2.19 -26.09
C GLN A 253 -9.01 -3.48 -25.88
N VAL A 254 -8.04 -3.38 -24.98
CA VAL A 254 -7.09 -4.43 -24.64
C VAL A 254 -7.14 -4.75 -23.15
N SER A 255 -6.70 -5.95 -22.79
CA SER A 255 -6.50 -6.35 -21.41
C SER A 255 -5.16 -7.07 -21.23
N LEU A 256 -4.45 -6.76 -20.14
CA LEU A 256 -3.27 -7.49 -19.71
C LEU A 256 -3.66 -8.47 -18.61
N LEU A 257 -3.30 -9.74 -18.76
CA LEU A 257 -3.49 -10.75 -17.72
C LEU A 257 -2.21 -10.88 -16.90
N THR A 258 -2.35 -10.84 -15.58
CA THR A 258 -1.23 -11.02 -14.65
C THR A 258 -1.59 -12.05 -13.57
N ILE A 259 -0.64 -12.95 -13.28
CA ILE A 259 -0.81 -14.04 -12.31
C ILE A 259 0.25 -13.90 -11.22
N ASP A 260 -0.18 -13.62 -10.00
CA ASP A 260 0.66 -13.52 -8.82
C ASP A 260 0.79 -14.88 -8.12
N ASP A 261 1.71 -14.93 -7.16
CA ASP A 261 2.06 -16.08 -6.33
C ASP A 261 2.58 -17.32 -7.07
N ALA A 262 3.02 -17.18 -8.31
CA ALA A 262 3.53 -18.31 -9.06
C ALA A 262 4.95 -18.72 -8.57
N PRO A 263 5.38 -19.97 -8.72
CA PRO A 263 4.57 -21.17 -8.89
C PRO A 263 4.12 -21.77 -7.54
N TYR A 264 2.92 -21.44 -7.07
CA TYR A 264 2.35 -22.03 -5.86
C TYR A 264 1.53 -23.30 -6.15
N GLY A 265 0.85 -23.37 -7.30
CA GLY A 265 -0.07 -24.47 -7.60
C GLY A 265 -0.31 -24.72 -9.08
N ASN A 266 -1.07 -23.84 -9.75
CA ASN A 266 -1.70 -24.15 -11.05
C ASN A 266 -1.10 -23.38 -12.24
N ALA A 267 0.08 -22.77 -12.09
CA ALA A 267 0.66 -21.89 -13.11
C ALA A 267 0.80 -22.57 -14.49
N LEU A 268 1.23 -23.85 -14.56
CA LEU A 268 1.35 -24.58 -15.83
C LEU A 268 0.00 -24.88 -16.48
N ASP A 269 -1.00 -25.35 -15.72
CA ASP A 269 -2.34 -25.62 -16.25
C ASP A 269 -2.98 -24.33 -16.82
N MET A 270 -2.75 -23.20 -16.14
CA MET A 270 -3.20 -21.88 -16.58
C MET A 270 -2.47 -21.44 -17.86
N ALA A 271 -1.15 -21.64 -17.92
CA ALA A 271 -0.34 -21.35 -19.10
C ALA A 271 -0.76 -22.20 -20.31
N GLU A 272 -1.08 -23.48 -20.12
CA GLU A 272 -1.63 -24.35 -21.17
C GLU A 272 -2.95 -23.79 -21.70
N THR A 273 -3.86 -23.41 -20.80
CA THR A 273 -5.16 -22.80 -21.17
C THR A 273 -4.98 -21.50 -21.97
N MET A 274 -4.07 -20.63 -21.53
CA MET A 274 -3.74 -19.38 -22.23
C MET A 274 -3.12 -19.65 -23.61
N GLN A 275 -2.21 -20.62 -23.71
CA GLN A 275 -1.59 -21.00 -24.98
C GLN A 275 -2.62 -21.57 -25.98
N GLU A 276 -3.55 -22.41 -25.52
CA GLU A 276 -4.67 -22.91 -26.34
C GLU A 276 -5.54 -21.77 -26.88
N LYS A 277 -5.69 -20.69 -26.10
CA LYS A 277 -6.48 -19.51 -26.46
C LYS A 277 -5.67 -18.43 -27.18
N GLY A 278 -4.35 -18.61 -27.33
CA GLY A 278 -3.47 -17.65 -27.99
C GLY A 278 -3.28 -16.35 -27.19
N VAL A 279 -3.32 -16.43 -25.86
CA VAL A 279 -3.20 -15.31 -24.93
C VAL A 279 -1.83 -15.34 -24.25
N SER A 280 -1.23 -14.17 -24.07
CA SER A 280 0.00 -13.97 -23.29
C SER A 280 -0.33 -13.33 -21.94
N ALA A 281 0.55 -13.53 -20.96
CA ALA A 281 0.39 -13.02 -19.59
C ALA A 281 1.76 -12.80 -18.94
N ILE A 282 1.76 -12.10 -17.81
CA ILE A 282 2.91 -12.00 -16.90
C ILE A 282 2.65 -12.90 -15.70
N PHE A 283 3.61 -13.75 -15.34
CA PHE A 283 3.60 -14.50 -14.08
C PHE A 283 4.58 -13.86 -13.11
N PHE A 284 4.08 -13.25 -12.04
CA PHE A 284 4.88 -12.71 -10.96
C PHE A 284 5.20 -13.83 -9.96
N VAL A 285 6.49 -14.10 -9.75
CA VAL A 285 6.93 -15.28 -8.99
C VAL A 285 7.53 -14.94 -7.64
N ASN A 286 7.22 -15.74 -6.62
CA ASN A 286 7.89 -15.62 -5.31
C ASN A 286 9.11 -16.54 -5.23
N GLY A 287 10.23 -16.01 -4.76
CA GLY A 287 11.46 -16.77 -4.61
C GLY A 287 11.36 -17.97 -3.65
N MET A 288 10.50 -17.92 -2.62
CA MET A 288 10.24 -19.02 -1.68
C MET A 288 9.64 -20.27 -2.34
N TYR A 289 9.09 -20.14 -3.55
CA TYR A 289 8.58 -21.26 -4.35
C TYR A 289 9.57 -21.73 -5.41
N LEU A 290 10.74 -21.09 -5.56
CA LEU A 290 11.74 -21.41 -6.60
C LEU A 290 12.78 -22.43 -6.12
N ASP A 291 12.30 -23.54 -5.56
CA ASP A 291 13.12 -24.75 -5.39
C ASP A 291 13.38 -25.45 -6.75
N GLU A 292 13.94 -26.67 -6.74
CA GLU A 292 14.24 -27.39 -8.00
C GLU A 292 12.99 -27.58 -8.89
N ASP A 293 11.84 -27.91 -8.29
CA ASP A 293 10.59 -28.13 -9.02
C ASP A 293 9.98 -26.79 -9.47
N GLY A 294 9.99 -25.77 -8.61
CA GLY A 294 9.52 -24.42 -8.96
C GLY A 294 10.34 -23.78 -10.08
N ARG A 295 11.66 -23.95 -10.07
CA ARG A 295 12.55 -23.51 -11.16
C ARG A 295 12.21 -24.20 -12.49
N GLN A 296 11.86 -25.49 -12.46
CA GLN A 296 11.40 -26.20 -13.65
C GLN A 296 10.05 -25.68 -14.16
N VAL A 297 9.15 -25.25 -13.28
CA VAL A 297 7.89 -24.59 -13.65
C VAL A 297 8.17 -23.28 -14.37
N ILE A 298 8.95 -22.37 -13.80
CA ILE A 298 9.21 -21.06 -14.43
C ILE A 298 9.99 -21.18 -15.75
N GLN A 299 10.90 -22.17 -15.86
CA GLN A 299 11.55 -22.48 -17.14
C GLN A 299 10.53 -22.88 -18.20
N THR A 300 9.54 -23.69 -17.82
CA THR A 300 8.49 -24.13 -18.74
C THR A 300 7.59 -22.97 -19.15
N LEU A 301 7.20 -22.11 -18.21
CA LEU A 301 6.44 -20.88 -18.50
C LEU A 301 7.18 -19.99 -19.50
N HIS A 302 8.47 -19.75 -19.27
CA HIS A 302 9.33 -18.99 -20.16
C HIS A 302 9.45 -19.64 -21.55
N ASP A 303 9.67 -20.96 -21.62
CA ASP A 303 9.76 -21.70 -22.89
C ASP A 303 8.44 -21.69 -23.68
N MET A 304 7.30 -21.55 -22.99
CA MET A 304 5.98 -21.35 -23.58
C MET A 304 5.74 -19.91 -24.07
N GLY A 305 6.65 -18.98 -23.77
CA GLY A 305 6.62 -17.58 -24.21
C GLY A 305 5.90 -16.62 -23.26
N PHE A 306 5.70 -17.01 -21.99
CA PHE A 306 5.18 -16.11 -20.97
C PHE A 306 6.29 -15.27 -20.33
N GLU A 307 5.94 -14.04 -19.95
CA GLU A 307 6.85 -13.14 -19.25
C GLU A 307 6.89 -13.50 -17.75
N ILE A 308 8.09 -13.50 -17.17
CA ILE A 308 8.30 -13.78 -15.74
C ILE A 308 8.65 -12.47 -15.03
N GLY A 309 7.81 -12.07 -14.08
CA GLY A 309 8.03 -10.94 -13.18
C GLY A 309 8.43 -11.38 -11.78
N ASN A 310 8.88 -10.45 -10.95
CA ASN A 310 9.29 -10.71 -9.57
C ASN A 310 8.19 -10.30 -8.58
N HIS A 311 7.92 -11.15 -7.59
CA HIS A 311 6.96 -10.92 -6.51
C HIS A 311 7.56 -11.05 -5.10
N THR A 312 8.82 -10.66 -4.91
CA THR A 312 9.65 -10.81 -3.69
C THR A 312 10.01 -12.25 -3.33
N GLN A 313 10.94 -12.41 -2.38
CA GLN A 313 11.41 -13.72 -1.96
C GLN A 313 10.37 -14.41 -1.08
N ASN A 314 9.92 -13.76 -0.01
CA ASN A 314 9.12 -14.38 1.05
C ASN A 314 7.70 -13.79 1.17
N HIS A 315 7.27 -12.99 0.20
CA HIS A 315 5.97 -12.31 0.20
C HIS A 315 5.73 -11.39 1.44
N PRO A 316 6.73 -10.61 1.94
CA PRO A 316 6.49 -9.67 3.03
C PRO A 316 5.77 -8.41 2.55
N ASN A 317 5.16 -7.68 3.47
CA ASN A 317 4.81 -6.29 3.20
C ASN A 317 6.10 -5.46 3.14
N LEU A 318 6.49 -5.00 1.95
CA LEU A 318 7.75 -4.29 1.77
C LEU A 318 7.80 -2.96 2.53
N SER A 319 6.66 -2.30 2.78
CA SER A 319 6.65 -1.06 3.54
C SER A 319 7.05 -1.23 5.01
N GLU A 320 7.01 -2.47 5.53
CA GLU A 320 7.44 -2.79 6.89
C GLU A 320 8.94 -3.15 6.99
N LEU A 321 9.64 -3.16 5.86
CA LEU A 321 11.04 -3.57 5.74
C LEU A 321 11.95 -2.37 5.46
N THR A 322 13.18 -2.44 5.98
CA THR A 322 14.23 -1.47 5.60
C THR A 322 14.61 -1.62 4.14
N ILE A 323 15.16 -0.58 3.51
CA ILE A 323 15.63 -0.64 2.12
C ILE A 323 16.55 -1.84 1.84
N ASP A 324 17.45 -2.19 2.76
CA ASP A 324 18.34 -3.35 2.61
C ASP A 324 17.59 -4.67 2.64
N GLN A 325 16.55 -4.77 3.48
CA GLN A 325 15.68 -5.95 3.53
C GLN A 325 14.83 -6.04 2.26
N GLN A 326 14.25 -4.94 1.79
CA GLN A 326 13.52 -4.89 0.52
C GLN A 326 14.43 -5.26 -0.66
N ARG A 327 15.67 -4.75 -0.66
CA ARG A 327 16.69 -5.12 -1.65
C ARG A 327 16.97 -6.61 -1.65
N ASN A 328 17.14 -7.22 -0.48
CA ASN A 328 17.35 -8.67 -0.41
C ASN A 328 16.15 -9.43 -0.98
N GLU A 329 14.93 -9.05 -0.63
CA GLU A 329 13.70 -9.67 -1.13
C GLU A 329 13.59 -9.59 -2.67
N ILE A 330 13.97 -8.44 -3.25
CA ILE A 330 13.88 -8.20 -4.70
C ILE A 330 15.05 -8.86 -5.43
N VAL A 331 16.29 -8.56 -5.04
CA VAL A 331 17.51 -8.98 -5.76
C VAL A 331 17.72 -10.49 -5.69
N GLU A 332 17.46 -11.13 -4.55
CA GLU A 332 17.60 -12.59 -4.44
C GLU A 332 16.63 -13.30 -5.41
N THR A 333 15.39 -12.82 -5.48
CA THR A 333 14.40 -13.35 -6.43
C THR A 333 14.81 -13.07 -7.88
N ASN A 334 15.34 -11.88 -8.20
CA ASN A 334 15.87 -11.55 -9.53
C ASN A 334 16.97 -12.52 -9.95
N ASP A 335 17.92 -12.79 -9.05
CA ASP A 335 19.06 -13.66 -9.30
C ASP A 335 18.61 -15.10 -9.55
N ILE A 336 17.65 -15.62 -8.76
CA ILE A 336 17.11 -16.97 -8.97
C ILE A 336 16.38 -17.07 -10.32
N ILE A 337 15.61 -16.05 -10.71
CA ILE A 337 14.93 -16.00 -12.02
C ILE A 337 15.99 -16.00 -13.14
N GLU A 338 16.97 -15.10 -13.08
CA GLU A 338 18.02 -14.97 -14.10
C GLU A 338 18.85 -16.25 -14.23
N GLU A 339 19.25 -16.87 -13.12
CA GLU A 339 19.95 -18.15 -13.14
C GLU A 339 19.12 -19.28 -13.77
N THR A 340 17.80 -19.22 -13.64
CA THR A 340 16.90 -20.27 -14.13
C THR A 340 16.67 -20.11 -15.62
N ILE A 341 16.20 -18.95 -16.07
CA ILE A 341 15.74 -18.74 -17.45
C ILE A 341 16.73 -17.95 -18.32
N GLY A 342 17.83 -17.45 -17.74
CA GLY A 342 18.86 -16.67 -18.43
C GLY A 342 18.46 -15.22 -18.72
N ILE A 343 17.37 -14.73 -18.12
CA ILE A 343 16.82 -13.38 -18.31
C ILE A 343 16.51 -12.80 -16.93
N ARG A 344 17.07 -11.62 -16.65
CA ARG A 344 16.72 -10.85 -15.45
C ARG A 344 15.31 -10.24 -15.62
N PRO A 345 14.41 -10.39 -14.63
CA PRO A 345 13.04 -9.90 -14.76
C PRO A 345 13.02 -8.36 -14.81
N ARG A 346 12.17 -7.80 -15.68
CA ARG A 346 12.00 -6.35 -15.84
C ARG A 346 10.74 -5.79 -15.21
N PHE A 347 9.82 -6.66 -14.78
CA PHE A 347 8.59 -6.27 -14.09
C PHE A 347 8.63 -6.73 -12.64
N PHE A 348 8.17 -5.86 -11.77
CA PHE A 348 8.04 -6.12 -10.35
C PHE A 348 6.62 -5.78 -9.89
N ARG A 349 6.08 -6.61 -9.00
CA ARG A 349 4.87 -6.29 -8.25
C ARG A 349 5.11 -6.57 -6.78
N ALA A 350 4.79 -5.61 -5.91
CA ALA A 350 4.89 -5.84 -4.48
C ALA A 350 3.71 -6.69 -3.97
N PRO A 351 3.96 -7.60 -3.01
CA PRO A 351 2.91 -8.18 -2.19
C PRO A 351 1.93 -7.13 -1.68
N PHE A 352 0.64 -7.47 -1.68
CA PHE A 352 -0.45 -6.57 -1.24
C PHE A 352 -0.61 -5.28 -2.06
N GLY A 353 0.17 -5.10 -3.14
CA GLY A 353 0.19 -3.88 -3.95
C GLY A 353 0.83 -2.68 -3.26
N VAL A 354 1.55 -2.89 -2.15
CA VAL A 354 2.12 -1.82 -1.32
C VAL A 354 3.60 -1.61 -1.64
N MET A 355 3.93 -0.41 -2.12
CA MET A 355 5.30 0.03 -2.40
C MET A 355 5.55 1.37 -1.72
N ASN A 356 6.78 1.61 -1.28
CA ASN A 356 7.23 2.92 -0.75
C ASN A 356 8.44 3.44 -1.55
N ALA A 357 8.96 4.62 -1.19
CA ALA A 357 10.08 5.24 -1.89
C ALA A 357 11.35 4.37 -1.92
N ASP A 358 11.59 3.59 -0.86
CA ASP A 358 12.69 2.63 -0.81
C ASP A 358 12.50 1.51 -1.84
N THR A 359 11.27 1.01 -1.99
CA THR A 359 10.95 0.02 -3.03
C THR A 359 11.28 0.58 -4.41
N TYR A 360 10.77 1.77 -4.75
CA TYR A 360 11.05 2.39 -6.05
C TYR A 360 12.54 2.64 -6.28
N THR A 361 13.30 3.00 -5.23
CA THR A 361 14.76 3.16 -5.32
C THR A 361 15.44 1.86 -5.72
N VAL A 362 15.08 0.74 -5.09
CA VAL A 362 15.63 -0.57 -5.44
C VAL A 362 15.23 -0.97 -6.87
N LEU A 363 13.98 -0.72 -7.26
CA LEU A 363 13.50 -1.05 -8.61
C LEU A 363 14.23 -0.25 -9.70
N ASP A 364 14.46 1.04 -9.49
CA ASP A 364 15.22 1.90 -10.42
C ASP A 364 16.66 1.42 -10.59
N GLU A 365 17.31 0.99 -9.50
CA GLU A 365 18.67 0.44 -9.54
C GLU A 365 18.75 -0.91 -10.27
N GLU A 366 17.72 -1.74 -10.13
CA GLU A 366 17.59 -3.02 -10.81
C GLU A 366 17.02 -2.88 -12.24
N GLY A 367 16.65 -1.67 -12.67
CA GLY A 367 16.07 -1.40 -13.99
C GLY A 367 14.69 -2.03 -14.18
N MET A 368 13.93 -2.17 -13.09
CA MET A 368 12.62 -2.81 -13.07
C MET A 368 11.49 -1.79 -13.13
N THR A 369 10.38 -2.21 -13.73
CA THR A 369 9.13 -1.47 -13.79
C THR A 369 8.19 -1.96 -12.70
N ALA A 370 7.78 -1.06 -11.83
CA ALA A 370 6.71 -1.32 -10.88
C ALA A 370 5.39 -1.54 -11.61
N MET A 371 4.59 -2.52 -11.18
CA MET A 371 3.30 -2.81 -11.77
C MET A 371 2.30 -3.23 -10.70
N ASN A 372 1.23 -2.44 -10.55
CA ASN A 372 0.03 -2.85 -9.82
C ASN A 372 -1.04 -3.35 -10.80
N TRP A 373 -2.33 -3.27 -10.46
CA TRP A 373 -3.43 -3.75 -11.29
C TRP A 373 -4.60 -2.76 -11.26
N THR A 374 -5.49 -2.86 -12.24
CA THR A 374 -6.74 -2.08 -12.25
C THR A 374 -7.82 -2.74 -11.41
N TYR A 375 -7.98 -4.07 -11.49
CA TYR A 375 -8.88 -4.83 -10.62
C TYR A 375 -8.51 -6.33 -10.57
N GLY A 376 -9.02 -7.04 -9.55
CA GLY A 376 -8.91 -8.49 -9.39
C GLY A 376 -9.60 -8.95 -8.10
N TYR A 377 -10.23 -10.12 -8.15
CA TYR A 377 -11.21 -10.54 -7.12
C TYR A 377 -11.02 -11.96 -6.60
N ASP A 378 -10.10 -12.73 -7.17
CA ASP A 378 -10.01 -14.17 -6.93
C ASP A 378 -9.52 -14.56 -5.53
N TRP A 379 -9.04 -13.61 -4.74
CA TRP A 379 -8.68 -13.79 -3.34
C TRP A 379 -9.89 -13.64 -2.40
N GLU A 380 -10.97 -12.97 -2.81
CA GLU A 380 -12.15 -12.74 -1.99
C GLU A 380 -13.05 -13.98 -1.91
N GLU A 381 -13.53 -14.32 -0.70
CA GLU A 381 -14.21 -15.58 -0.41
C GLU A 381 -15.41 -15.86 -1.34
N GLN A 382 -16.22 -14.83 -1.67
CA GLN A 382 -17.39 -14.98 -2.52
C GLN A 382 -17.06 -15.30 -3.99
N TYR A 383 -15.83 -15.04 -4.43
CA TYR A 383 -15.35 -15.30 -5.77
C TYR A 383 -14.39 -16.49 -5.84
N GLN A 384 -14.14 -17.22 -4.75
CA GLN A 384 -13.43 -18.51 -4.76
C GLN A 384 -14.28 -19.67 -5.34
N ASN A 385 -15.02 -19.37 -6.40
CA ASN A 385 -15.84 -20.29 -7.19
C ASN A 385 -15.72 -19.89 -8.67
N PRO A 386 -15.50 -20.83 -9.60
CA PRO A 386 -15.21 -20.48 -10.99
C PRO A 386 -16.32 -19.68 -11.70
N GLU A 387 -17.59 -19.97 -11.41
CA GLU A 387 -18.73 -19.29 -12.04
C GLU A 387 -18.81 -17.83 -11.56
N ASN A 388 -18.70 -17.63 -10.25
CA ASN A 388 -18.73 -16.28 -9.66
C ASN A 388 -17.52 -15.47 -10.11
N LEU A 389 -16.33 -16.08 -10.11
CA LEU A 389 -15.10 -15.41 -10.55
C LEU A 389 -15.18 -15.01 -12.02
N THR A 390 -15.65 -15.90 -12.88
CA THR A 390 -15.87 -15.58 -14.30
C THR A 390 -16.82 -14.40 -14.44
N ASN A 391 -17.95 -14.43 -13.73
CA ASN A 391 -18.94 -13.38 -13.83
C ASN A 391 -18.40 -12.01 -13.38
N ILE A 392 -17.71 -11.94 -12.23
CA ILE A 392 -17.16 -10.66 -11.75
C ILE A 392 -16.02 -10.19 -12.65
N MET A 393 -15.09 -11.06 -13.05
CA MET A 393 -13.93 -10.65 -13.85
C MET A 393 -14.32 -10.17 -15.25
N VAL A 394 -15.42 -10.69 -15.82
CA VAL A 394 -15.92 -10.26 -17.13
C VAL A 394 -16.83 -9.03 -17.03
N ASN A 395 -17.48 -8.78 -15.89
CA ASN A 395 -18.51 -7.75 -15.75
C ASN A 395 -18.21 -6.65 -14.70
N ALA A 396 -17.01 -6.64 -14.15
CA ALA A 396 -16.55 -5.62 -13.20
C ALA A 396 -16.75 -4.20 -13.76
N PRO A 397 -17.22 -3.23 -12.95
CA PRO A 397 -17.34 -1.84 -13.37
C PRO A 397 -15.99 -1.20 -13.76
N GLU A 398 -14.88 -1.72 -13.22
CA GLU A 398 -13.51 -1.31 -13.47
C GLU A 398 -12.97 -1.83 -14.80
N LEU A 399 -13.69 -2.73 -15.48
CA LEU A 399 -13.30 -3.25 -16.80
C LEU A 399 -13.35 -2.12 -17.85
N ASN A 400 -12.18 -1.51 -18.04
CA ASN A 400 -11.94 -0.41 -18.95
C ASN A 400 -10.96 -0.79 -20.07
N HIS A 401 -10.82 0.10 -21.05
CA HIS A 401 -9.81 -0.02 -22.11
C HIS A 401 -8.42 0.04 -21.49
N GLY A 402 -7.65 -1.04 -21.64
CA GLY A 402 -6.34 -1.15 -21.01
C GLY A 402 -6.36 -1.81 -19.63
N ALA A 403 -7.44 -2.50 -19.25
CA ALA A 403 -7.53 -3.17 -17.96
C ALA A 403 -6.37 -4.15 -17.72
N ASN A 404 -5.73 -4.03 -16.56
CA ASN A 404 -4.63 -4.86 -16.10
C ASN A 404 -5.14 -5.73 -14.95
N LEU A 405 -5.34 -7.01 -15.22
CA LEU A 405 -6.10 -7.90 -14.36
C LEU A 405 -5.19 -8.65 -13.39
N LEU A 406 -5.47 -8.54 -12.10
CA LEU A 406 -4.86 -9.35 -11.06
C LEU A 406 -5.61 -10.69 -10.91
N MET A 407 -4.84 -11.76 -10.89
CA MET A 407 -5.26 -13.12 -10.57
C MET A 407 -4.10 -13.83 -9.86
N HIS A 408 -4.38 -14.98 -9.26
CA HIS A 408 -3.41 -15.85 -8.59
C HIS A 408 -3.53 -17.28 -9.12
N ASP A 409 -2.49 -18.08 -9.02
CA ASP A 409 -2.44 -19.45 -9.59
C ASP A 409 -3.26 -20.52 -8.80
N ARG A 410 -4.44 -20.14 -8.31
CA ARG A 410 -5.34 -20.94 -7.49
C ARG A 410 -6.25 -21.85 -8.32
N THR A 411 -6.77 -22.89 -7.69
CA THR A 411 -7.61 -23.90 -8.35
C THR A 411 -8.87 -23.29 -8.98
N TRP A 412 -9.55 -22.39 -8.27
CA TRP A 412 -10.75 -21.74 -8.80
C TRP A 412 -10.43 -20.76 -9.93
N THR A 413 -9.27 -20.08 -9.87
CA THR A 413 -8.80 -19.19 -10.92
C THR A 413 -8.44 -19.99 -12.18
N ARG A 414 -7.70 -21.10 -12.05
CA ARG A 414 -7.44 -22.03 -13.15
C ARG A 414 -8.74 -22.50 -13.82
N ASP A 415 -9.71 -22.91 -13.02
CA ASP A 415 -10.99 -23.43 -13.51
C ASP A 415 -11.86 -22.34 -14.18
N ALA A 416 -11.72 -21.07 -13.80
CA ALA A 416 -12.44 -19.93 -14.38
C ALA A 416 -11.73 -19.31 -15.60
N LEU A 417 -10.41 -19.41 -15.66
CA LEU A 417 -9.56 -18.64 -16.58
C LEU A 417 -9.99 -18.76 -18.04
N GLY A 418 -10.37 -19.98 -18.46
CA GLY A 418 -10.83 -20.20 -19.83
C GLY A 418 -12.09 -19.38 -20.17
N ASP A 419 -13.07 -19.38 -19.27
CA ASP A 419 -14.32 -18.66 -19.47
C ASP A 419 -14.14 -17.14 -19.30
N ILE A 420 -13.20 -16.70 -18.45
CA ILE A 420 -12.80 -15.29 -18.34
C ILE A 420 -12.25 -14.78 -19.67
N ILE A 421 -11.30 -15.51 -20.26
CA ILE A 421 -10.69 -15.14 -21.55
C ILE A 421 -11.76 -15.08 -22.65
N ASP A 422 -12.64 -16.09 -22.73
CA ASP A 422 -13.70 -16.12 -23.74
C ASP A 422 -14.70 -14.97 -23.54
N GLY A 423 -15.11 -14.70 -22.30
CA GLY A 423 -16.03 -13.61 -21.97
C GLY A 423 -15.47 -12.22 -22.28
N LEU A 424 -14.19 -11.98 -22.00
CA LEU A 424 -13.51 -10.73 -22.38
C LEU A 424 -13.40 -10.60 -23.90
N ALA A 425 -13.05 -11.68 -24.61
CA ALA A 425 -13.00 -11.70 -26.07
C ALA A 425 -14.38 -11.46 -26.71
N GLU A 426 -15.45 -12.03 -26.15
CA GLU A 426 -16.84 -11.79 -26.56
C GLU A 426 -17.25 -10.32 -26.37
N LYS A 427 -16.71 -9.64 -25.36
CA LYS A 427 -16.88 -8.20 -25.15
C LYS A 427 -16.03 -7.33 -26.07
N GLY A 428 -15.15 -7.93 -26.87
CA GLY A 428 -14.30 -7.25 -27.85
C GLY A 428 -12.89 -6.92 -27.36
N TYR A 429 -12.48 -7.42 -26.18
CA TYR A 429 -11.13 -7.22 -25.70
C TYR A 429 -10.14 -8.12 -26.46
N SER A 430 -9.01 -7.54 -26.85
CA SER A 430 -7.81 -8.30 -27.22
C SER A 430 -6.83 -8.33 -26.05
N PHE A 431 -5.83 -9.22 -26.11
CA PHE A 431 -4.91 -9.43 -24.98
C PHE A 431 -3.52 -8.89 -25.31
N VAL A 432 -2.97 -8.12 -24.37
CA VAL A 432 -1.66 -7.51 -24.51
C VAL A 432 -0.59 -8.60 -24.39
N ASN A 433 0.34 -8.63 -25.35
CA ASN A 433 1.56 -9.39 -25.20
C ASN A 433 2.57 -8.56 -24.40
N PRO A 434 3.07 -9.03 -23.24
CA PRO A 434 4.01 -8.27 -22.42
C PRO A 434 5.26 -7.81 -23.18
N SER A 435 5.73 -8.55 -24.18
CA SER A 435 6.87 -8.14 -25.01
C SER A 435 6.63 -6.86 -25.84
N GLU A 436 5.36 -6.44 -25.99
CA GLU A 436 4.97 -5.20 -26.65
C GLU A 436 4.71 -4.05 -25.66
N LEU A 437 4.96 -4.27 -24.35
CA LEU A 437 4.74 -3.31 -23.27
C LEU A 437 6.04 -2.63 -22.84
N THR A 438 6.03 -1.30 -22.76
CA THR A 438 7.08 -0.48 -22.14
C THR A 438 6.58 0.26 -20.90
N ALA A 439 7.50 0.66 -20.03
CA ALA A 439 7.20 1.38 -18.78
C ALA A 439 7.18 2.90 -18.94
N ARG A 440 7.98 3.44 -19.88
CA ARG A 440 8.10 4.88 -20.08
C ARG A 440 7.71 5.25 -21.51
N LYS A 441 6.88 6.29 -21.65
CA LYS A 441 6.86 7.08 -22.87
C LYS A 441 8.25 7.71 -22.98
N GLU A 442 9.08 7.24 -23.91
CA GLU A 442 10.29 7.98 -24.26
C GLU A 442 9.84 9.39 -24.65
N THR A 443 10.18 10.36 -23.80
CA THR A 443 9.96 11.77 -24.11
C THR A 443 11.10 12.17 -25.04
N GLU A 444 10.77 12.42 -26.32
CA GLU A 444 11.69 13.02 -27.30
C GLU A 444 12.22 14.40 -26.87
#